data_AF-A0A2V4HCT6-F1
#
_entry.id   AF-A0A2V4HCT6-F1
#
_cell.length_a   1.000
_cell.length_b   1.000
_cell.length_c   1.000
_cell.angle_alpha   90.00
_cell.angle_beta   90.00
_cell.angle_gamma   90.00
#
_symmetry.space_group_name_H-M   'P 1'
#
loop_
_entity.id
_entity.type
_entity.pdbx_description
1 polymer ?
#
loop_
_entity_poly.entity_id
_entity_poly.type
_entity_poly.pdbx_seq_one_letter_code
_entity_poly.pdbx_strand_id
1 'polypeptide(L)'
;MNSSRSLARAILVSGFVMLFMAGCAHDPDVRGSHDNTSGTTAKSPPAYLGCVKSELPGHVKTYEVEGENSVRLFIESTDPDQADGLVDLRSTGTRQQFSAYQRDAWYDHGRLLDAALMCSKA
;
A
#
# COMPACT_ATOMS: atom_id res chain seq x y z
N MET A 1 42.51 -55.30 -43.19
CA MET A 1 42.80 -53.91 -42.79
C MET A 1 42.29 -52.98 -43.88
N ASN A 2 41.31 -52.14 -43.58
CA ASN A 2 41.37 -50.68 -43.76
C ASN A 2 40.02 -50.05 -43.41
N SER A 3 40.06 -49.21 -42.37
CA SER A 3 39.00 -48.37 -41.85
C SER A 3 38.54 -47.31 -42.84
N SER A 4 37.28 -46.87 -42.72
CA SER A 4 36.87 -45.47 -42.86
C SER A 4 35.38 -45.32 -42.55
N ARG A 5 35.03 -44.74 -41.39
CA ARG A 5 33.91 -43.81 -41.29
C ARG A 5 34.32 -42.67 -40.37
N SER A 6 34.22 -41.50 -40.95
CA SER A 6 34.69 -40.21 -40.46
C SER A 6 33.48 -39.35 -40.10
N LEU A 7 33.74 -38.30 -39.32
CA LEU A 7 32.93 -37.10 -39.11
C LEU A 7 31.68 -37.29 -38.23
N ALA A 8 31.28 -36.35 -37.37
CA ALA A 8 31.88 -35.15 -36.82
C ALA A 8 30.89 -34.62 -35.75
N ARG A 9 31.47 -33.91 -34.77
CA ARG A 9 30.93 -32.69 -34.15
C ARG A 9 29.64 -32.73 -33.32
N ALA A 10 29.86 -32.34 -32.06
CA ALA A 10 28.91 -31.69 -31.16
C ALA A 10 28.23 -30.45 -31.80
N ILE A 11 26.91 -30.29 -31.57
CA ILE A 11 26.22 -28.99 -31.59
C ILE A 11 25.16 -28.99 -30.47
N LEU A 12 25.31 -28.02 -29.57
CA LEU A 12 24.40 -27.60 -28.51
C LEU A 12 23.06 -27.13 -29.11
N VAL A 13 21.93 -27.49 -28.49
CA VAL A 13 20.68 -26.72 -28.64
C VAL A 13 20.22 -26.29 -27.26
N SER A 14 20.62 -25.06 -26.93
CA SER A 14 20.02 -24.21 -25.92
C SER A 14 18.56 -23.92 -26.31
N GLY A 15 17.63 -24.26 -25.43
CA GLY A 15 16.19 -23.99 -25.57
C GLY A 15 15.73 -23.05 -24.47
N PHE A 16 15.77 -21.76 -24.79
CA PHE A 16 15.29 -20.63 -24.00
C PHE A 16 13.81 -20.81 -23.59
N VAL A 17 13.49 -20.78 -22.29
CA VAL A 17 12.13 -20.43 -21.83
C VAL A 17 12.20 -19.02 -21.27
N MET A 18 11.85 -18.06 -22.14
CA MET A 18 11.59 -16.68 -21.80
C MET A 18 10.35 -16.59 -20.90
N LEU A 19 10.51 -15.81 -19.83
CA LEU A 19 9.54 -14.95 -19.17
C LEU A 19 8.15 -15.52 -18.83
N PHE A 20 7.95 -15.72 -17.52
CA PHE A 20 6.77 -15.20 -16.83
C PHE A 20 7.21 -14.51 -15.52
N MET A 21 7.95 -13.41 -15.65
CA MET A 21 7.94 -12.38 -14.59
C MET A 21 6.77 -11.43 -14.88
N ALA A 22 5.56 -11.96 -14.97
CA ALA A 22 4.39 -11.13 -14.72
C ALA A 22 4.40 -10.90 -13.21
N GLY A 23 5.11 -9.86 -12.77
CA GLY A 23 5.02 -9.37 -11.39
C GLY A 23 3.58 -8.92 -11.18
N CYS A 24 2.75 -9.81 -10.67
CA CYS A 24 1.39 -9.49 -10.30
C CYS A 24 1.40 -8.60 -9.06
N ALA A 25 0.43 -7.69 -9.04
CA ALA A 25 -0.05 -6.93 -7.89
C ALA A 25 0.86 -5.77 -7.45
N HIS A 26 1.02 -4.79 -8.33
CA HIS A 26 0.94 -3.41 -7.83
C HIS A 26 -0.55 -3.08 -7.80
N ASP A 27 -1.17 -3.10 -6.63
CA ASP A 27 -2.54 -2.60 -6.48
C ASP A 27 -2.52 -1.11 -6.84
N PRO A 28 -3.17 -0.68 -7.95
CA PRO A 28 -3.08 0.70 -8.37
C PRO A 28 -3.67 1.58 -7.26
N ASP A 29 -4.88 1.30 -6.79
CA ASP A 29 -5.48 2.04 -5.66
C ASP A 29 -4.82 1.63 -4.33
N VAL A 30 -4.42 2.61 -3.53
CA VAL A 30 -3.90 2.43 -2.16
C VAL A 30 -4.82 1.57 -1.28
N ARG A 31 -6.14 1.58 -1.54
CA ARG A 31 -7.14 0.75 -0.86
C ARG A 31 -7.02 -0.74 -1.19
N GLY A 32 -6.36 -1.09 -2.28
CA GLY A 32 -6.03 -2.47 -2.64
C GLY A 32 -4.87 -3.03 -1.82
N SER A 33 -4.11 -2.18 -1.11
CA SER A 33 -2.98 -2.64 -0.30
C SER A 33 -3.39 -3.72 0.71
N HIS A 34 -2.57 -4.77 0.76
CA HIS A 34 -2.68 -5.82 1.78
C HIS A 34 -2.46 -5.26 3.19
N ASP A 35 -1.66 -4.21 3.30
CA ASP A 35 -1.29 -3.60 4.56
C ASP A 35 -2.33 -2.53 4.95
N ASN A 36 -3.28 -2.96 5.77
CA ASN A 36 -4.33 -2.10 6.29
C ASN A 36 -4.67 -2.42 7.74
N THR A 37 -5.29 -1.45 8.42
CA THR A 37 -5.89 -1.63 9.74
C THR A 37 -7.22 -0.89 9.81
N SER A 38 -8.12 -1.35 10.66
CA SER A 38 -9.43 -0.72 10.83
C SER A 38 -9.94 -0.85 12.26
N GLY A 39 -10.87 0.02 12.62
CA GLY A 39 -11.47 0.01 13.95
C GLY A 39 -12.50 1.11 14.13
N THR A 40 -12.76 1.44 15.40
CA THR A 40 -13.65 2.55 15.75
C THR A 40 -12.97 3.48 16.73
N THR A 41 -13.37 4.75 16.70
CA THR A 41 -12.95 5.75 17.67
C THR A 41 -14.14 6.60 18.12
N ALA A 42 -14.09 7.09 19.36
CA ALA A 42 -15.02 8.07 19.88
C ALA A 42 -14.58 9.51 19.60
N LYS A 43 -13.37 9.70 19.06
CA LYS A 43 -12.85 11.03 18.71
C LYS A 43 -13.65 11.63 17.55
N SER A 44 -13.77 12.97 17.55
CA SER A 44 -14.27 13.70 16.39
C SER A 44 -13.27 13.59 15.23
N PRO A 45 -13.71 13.77 13.98
CA PRO A 45 -12.81 13.76 12.82
C PRO A 45 -11.56 14.64 12.95
N PRO A 46 -11.65 15.93 13.33
CA PRO A 46 -10.45 16.76 13.46
C PRO A 46 -9.52 16.30 14.59
N ALA A 47 -10.07 15.74 15.68
CA ALA A 47 -9.25 15.23 16.78
C ALA A 47 -8.51 13.94 16.41
N TYR A 48 -9.18 13.03 15.69
CA TYR A 48 -8.57 11.79 15.24
C TYR A 48 -7.53 12.03 14.14
N LEU A 49 -7.90 12.74 13.06
CA LEU A 49 -6.99 12.99 11.95
C LEU A 49 -5.83 13.93 12.34
N GLY A 50 -6.07 14.88 13.25
CA GLY A 50 -5.01 15.71 13.82
C GLY A 50 -3.96 14.90 14.56
N CYS A 51 -4.38 13.91 15.37
CA CYS A 51 -3.47 12.97 16.01
C CYS A 51 -2.68 12.15 14.99
N VAL A 52 -3.35 11.59 13.97
CA VAL A 52 -2.65 10.80 12.94
C VAL A 52 -1.59 11.65 12.24
N LYS A 53 -1.93 12.89 11.85
CA LYS A 53 -0.98 13.81 11.22
C LYS A 53 0.24 14.12 12.09
N SER A 54 0.07 14.28 13.41
CA SER A 54 1.18 14.60 14.30
C SER A 54 2.18 13.45 14.48
N GLU A 55 1.76 12.22 14.24
CA GLU A 55 2.63 11.03 14.28
C GLU A 55 3.41 10.82 12.97
N LEU A 56 3.01 11.49 11.89
CA LEU A 56 3.72 11.41 10.62
C LEU A 56 4.95 12.33 10.61
N PRO A 57 6.00 11.98 9.84
CA PRO A 57 7.16 12.85 9.68
C PRO A 57 6.75 14.22 9.14
N GLY A 58 7.34 15.29 9.67
CA GLY A 58 6.97 16.66 9.28
C GLY A 58 7.25 17.03 7.82
N HIS A 59 7.95 16.20 7.05
CA HIS A 59 8.17 16.40 5.61
C HIS A 59 7.09 15.75 4.74
N VAL A 60 6.27 14.86 5.30
CA VAL A 60 5.21 14.15 4.59
C VAL A 60 4.06 15.09 4.32
N LYS A 61 3.61 15.12 3.06
CA LYS A 61 2.45 15.93 2.66
C LYS A 61 1.17 15.18 2.98
N THR A 62 0.20 15.89 3.52
CA THR A 62 -1.12 15.33 3.83
C THR A 62 -2.23 16.20 3.26
N TYR A 63 -3.30 15.55 2.80
CA TYR A 63 -4.45 16.23 2.21
C TYR A 63 -5.72 15.66 2.83
N GLU A 64 -6.56 16.54 3.38
CA GLU A 64 -7.90 16.15 3.82
C GLU A 64 -8.91 16.41 2.71
N VAL A 65 -9.71 15.38 2.40
CA VAL A 65 -10.79 15.44 1.41
C VAL A 65 -12.08 15.04 2.11
N GLU A 66 -13.02 15.99 2.17
CA GLU A 66 -14.37 15.73 2.68
C GLU A 66 -15.20 14.96 1.64
N GLY A 67 -15.92 13.94 2.10
CA GLY A 67 -16.98 13.24 1.38
C GLY A 67 -18.32 13.39 2.11
N GLU A 68 -19.39 12.78 1.58
CA GLU A 68 -20.74 12.95 2.16
C GLU A 68 -20.86 12.54 3.63
N ASN A 69 -20.23 11.42 4.03
CA ASN A 69 -20.26 10.92 5.40
C ASN A 69 -18.88 10.46 5.90
N SER A 70 -17.83 10.91 5.22
CA SER A 70 -16.47 10.54 5.57
C SER A 70 -15.50 11.68 5.34
N VAL A 71 -14.40 11.64 6.07
CA VAL A 71 -13.23 12.51 5.85
C VAL A 71 -12.06 11.60 5.57
N ARG A 72 -11.37 11.87 4.46
CA ARG A 72 -10.22 11.09 4.01
C ARG A 72 -8.95 11.90 4.17
N LEU A 73 -7.96 11.33 4.82
CA LEU A 73 -6.61 11.85 4.90
C LEU A 73 -5.72 11.08 3.92
N PHE A 74 -5.33 11.72 2.84
CA PHE A 74 -4.39 11.19 1.86
C PHE A 74 -2.95 11.58 2.19
N ILE A 75 -2.02 10.67 1.91
CA ILE A 75 -0.57 10.86 2.10
C ILE A 75 0.10 10.99 0.73
N GLU A 76 0.92 12.03 0.57
CA GLU A 76 1.66 12.42 -0.65
C GLU A 76 0.82 12.81 -1.89
N SER A 77 -0.31 12.14 -2.16
CA SER A 77 -1.19 12.44 -3.30
C SER A 77 -2.67 12.20 -2.97
N THR A 78 -3.56 13.05 -3.50
CA THR A 78 -5.03 12.81 -3.46
C THR A 78 -5.50 11.83 -4.53
N ASP A 79 -4.65 11.51 -5.51
CA ASP A 79 -4.91 10.46 -6.48
C ASP A 79 -4.72 9.11 -5.77
N PRO A 80 -5.78 8.28 -5.60
CA PRO A 80 -5.67 7.00 -4.92
C PRO A 80 -4.67 6.06 -5.58
N ASP A 81 -4.37 6.24 -6.87
CA ASP A 81 -3.41 5.42 -7.60
C ASP A 81 -1.95 5.80 -7.32
N GLN A 82 -1.74 6.98 -6.73
CA GLN A 82 -0.42 7.55 -6.42
C GLN A 82 -0.24 7.87 -4.94
N ALA A 83 -1.26 7.67 -4.12
CA ALA A 83 -1.19 7.90 -2.69
C ALA A 83 -0.33 6.82 -2.02
N ASP A 84 0.59 7.25 -1.16
CA ASP A 84 1.41 6.35 -0.34
C ASP A 84 0.61 5.76 0.82
N GLY A 85 -0.44 6.47 1.22
CA GLY A 85 -1.32 6.07 2.32
C GLY A 85 -2.64 6.81 2.31
N LEU A 86 -3.62 6.21 2.99
CA LEU A 86 -4.96 6.75 3.13
C LEU A 86 -5.51 6.38 4.50
N VAL A 87 -6.11 7.34 5.18
CA VAL A 87 -7.00 7.10 6.32
C VAL A 87 -8.39 7.58 5.96
N ASP A 88 -9.37 6.68 5.89
CA ASP A 88 -10.78 7.00 5.71
C ASP A 88 -11.49 6.92 7.05
N LEU A 89 -12.11 8.02 7.47
CA LEU A 89 -12.88 8.11 8.70
C LEU A 89 -14.35 8.35 8.36
N ARG A 90 -15.19 7.34 8.60
CA ARG A 90 -16.62 7.37 8.31
C ARG A 90 -17.44 7.58 9.57
N SER A 91 -18.45 8.43 9.49
CA SER A 91 -19.40 8.60 10.58
C SER A 91 -20.43 7.49 10.61
N THR A 92 -20.53 6.80 11.74
CA THR A 92 -21.52 5.73 11.99
C THR A 92 -22.43 6.07 13.18
N GLY A 93 -22.76 7.35 13.33
CA GLY A 93 -23.59 7.87 14.43
C GLY A 93 -22.73 8.40 15.58
N THR A 94 -22.83 7.78 16.76
CA THR A 94 -22.10 8.24 17.98
C THR A 94 -20.63 7.85 18.00
N ARG A 95 -20.17 7.05 17.04
CA ARG A 95 -18.78 6.64 16.87
C ARG A 95 -18.36 6.87 15.42
N GLN A 96 -17.05 6.92 15.21
CA GLN A 96 -16.45 6.97 13.89
C GLN A 96 -15.82 5.61 13.61
N GLN A 97 -15.97 5.11 12.39
CA GLN A 97 -15.25 3.94 11.89
C GLN A 97 -14.05 4.43 11.07
N PHE A 98 -12.86 3.93 11.35
CA PHE A 98 -11.68 4.26 10.58
C PHE A 98 -11.15 3.03 9.83
N SER A 99 -10.61 3.28 8.65
CA SER A 99 -9.76 2.35 7.90
C SER A 99 -8.51 3.09 7.46
N ALA A 100 -7.34 2.50 7.68
CA ALA A 100 -6.07 3.02 7.24
C ALA A 100 -5.41 2.01 6.30
N TYR A 101 -4.85 2.51 5.19
CA TYR A 101 -4.18 1.76 4.14
C TYR A 101 -2.82 2.38 3.91
N GLN A 102 -1.80 1.56 3.72
CA GLN A 102 -0.46 2.03 3.38
C GLN A 102 0.08 1.18 2.23
N ARG A 103 0.51 1.82 1.14
CA ARG A 103 0.96 1.12 -0.08
C ARG A 103 2.22 0.30 0.18
N ASP A 104 3.22 0.92 0.80
CA ASP A 104 4.53 0.34 1.05
C ASP A 104 4.81 0.26 2.56
N ALA A 105 3.91 -0.38 3.32
CA ALA A 105 4.06 -0.48 4.78
C ALA A 105 5.35 -1.19 5.20
N TRP A 106 5.93 -2.05 4.36
CA TRP A 106 7.24 -2.65 4.60
C TRP A 106 8.38 -1.61 4.68
N TYR A 107 8.38 -0.60 3.80
CA TYR A 107 9.43 0.42 3.77
C TYR A 107 9.30 1.41 4.93
N ASP A 108 8.07 1.77 5.27
CA ASP A 108 7.75 2.72 6.34
C ASP A 108 7.54 2.06 7.71
N HIS A 109 7.75 0.76 7.80
CA HIS A 109 7.49 -0.06 8.99
C HIS A 109 6.05 0.08 9.53
N GLY A 110 5.06 0.22 8.65
CA GLY A 110 3.65 0.30 9.03
C GLY A 110 3.27 1.56 9.81
N ARG A 111 4.12 2.61 9.80
CA ARG A 111 3.96 3.79 10.65
C ARG A 111 2.58 4.44 10.57
N LEU A 112 2.00 4.53 9.37
CA LEU A 112 0.66 5.11 9.22
C LEU A 112 -0.41 4.23 9.90
N LEU A 113 -0.27 2.92 9.78
CA LEU A 113 -1.19 1.95 10.38
C LEU A 113 -1.08 1.97 11.91
N ASP A 114 0.14 2.04 12.44
CA ASP A 114 0.41 2.16 13.87
C ASP A 114 -0.15 3.48 14.43
N ALA A 115 0.07 4.60 13.73
CA ALA A 115 -0.49 5.89 14.08
C ALA A 115 -2.03 5.85 14.11
N ALA A 116 -2.66 5.27 13.07
CA ALA A 116 -4.11 5.12 13.00
C ALA A 116 -4.68 4.31 14.18
N LEU A 117 -4.00 3.23 14.57
CA LEU A 117 -4.40 2.39 15.69
C LEU A 117 -4.17 3.08 17.04
N MET A 118 -3.03 3.72 17.24
CA MET A 118 -2.69 4.43 18.47
C MET A 118 -3.66 5.60 18.70
N CYS A 119 -3.87 6.44 17.67
CA CYS A 119 -4.78 7.58 17.72
C CYS A 119 -6.26 7.19 17.88
N SER A 120 -6.63 5.93 17.63
CA SER A 120 -8.01 5.47 17.88
C SER A 120 -8.35 5.38 19.37
N LYS A 121 -7.32 5.19 20.22
CA LYS A 121 -7.43 4.94 21.67
C LYS A 121 -6.94 6.10 22.54
N ALA A 122 -6.08 6.97 21.99
CA ALA A 122 -5.49 8.11 22.69
C ALA A 122 -6.53 9.17 23.09
#